data_AF-A0AAE2V8I2-F1
#
_entry.id   AF-A0AAE2V8I2-F1
#
_cell.length_a   1.000
_cell.length_b   1.000
_cell.length_c   1.000
_cell.angle_alpha   90.00
_cell.angle_beta   90.00
_cell.angle_gamma   90.00
#
_symmetry.space_group_name_H-M   'P 1'
#
loop_
_entity.id
_entity.type
_entity.pdbx_description
1 polymer ?
#
loop_
_entity_poly.entity_id
_entity_poly.type
_entity_poly.pdbx_seq_one_letter_code
_entity_poly.pdbx_strand_id
1 'polypeptide(L)'
;MWNVVQYGVDPSADPSEDQQTGIRDADIVGDANNPSFYTAFDDADTPLVLTDGTLGFRLRVAGDKNPSGFESAFWVGIDANLDGAIDLFAAAIEGSEVGLYPAGSGANISPSTTSIDSSNPYYEVSATSANYDFQSVNTTIDPTLTNDNLDGGSGGGGDHTDYFVSFSLPLIELATAVDSLNLPGIGSFDETNALQYVTATSNNANSLNQDLNGINGGQSSSTSWEDLGGFSEILSANGLPVPEPSSWVFSSLAGLIMLRHRRR
;
A
#
# COMPACT_ATOMS: atom_id res chain seq x y z
N MET A 1 -7.19 13.34 -6.17
CA MET A 1 -7.58 12.38 -7.24
C MET A 1 -6.94 11.05 -6.90
N TRP A 2 -7.58 9.91 -7.20
CA TRP A 2 -7.00 8.58 -6.97
C TRP A 2 -6.04 8.22 -8.11
N ASN A 3 -4.83 7.82 -7.75
CA ASN A 3 -3.78 7.31 -8.62
C ASN A 3 -3.63 5.81 -8.39
N VAL A 4 -3.59 5.05 -9.47
CA VAL A 4 -3.33 3.61 -9.44
C VAL A 4 -1.89 3.39 -8.97
N VAL A 5 -1.68 2.42 -8.10
CA VAL A 5 -0.36 2.00 -7.66
C VAL A 5 -0.04 0.62 -8.25
N GLN A 6 1.08 0.52 -8.96
CA GLN A 6 1.51 -0.74 -9.58
C GLN A 6 2.42 -1.55 -8.65
N TYR A 7 2.35 -2.88 -8.76
CA TYR A 7 3.26 -3.83 -8.13
C TYR A 7 4.16 -4.49 -9.19
N GLY A 8 5.35 -4.93 -8.79
CA GLY A 8 6.44 -5.24 -9.71
C GLY A 8 6.18 -6.33 -10.77
N VAL A 9 5.55 -7.45 -10.39
CA VAL A 9 5.44 -8.65 -11.26
C VAL A 9 4.15 -8.75 -12.07
N ASP A 10 3.08 -8.06 -11.67
CA ASP A 10 1.83 -7.96 -12.43
C ASP A 10 1.21 -6.56 -12.20
N PRO A 11 1.08 -5.70 -13.23
CA PRO A 11 0.97 -4.23 -13.08
C PRO A 11 -0.29 -3.67 -12.40
N SER A 12 -1.21 -4.48 -11.91
CA SER A 12 -2.38 -4.05 -11.12
C SER A 12 -3.23 -5.22 -10.63
N ALA A 13 -2.72 -6.45 -10.79
CA ALA A 13 -3.50 -7.67 -10.61
C ALA A 13 -3.16 -8.31 -9.28
N ASP A 14 -4.22 -8.62 -8.54
CA ASP A 14 -4.14 -9.49 -7.39
C ASP A 14 -4.90 -10.77 -7.72
N PRO A 15 -4.31 -11.95 -7.54
CA PRO A 15 -4.99 -13.20 -7.84
C PRO A 15 -6.22 -13.36 -6.95
N SER A 16 -7.43 -13.40 -7.51
CA SER A 16 -8.61 -13.68 -6.70
C SER A 16 -8.61 -15.10 -6.12
N GLU A 17 -9.35 -15.27 -5.02
CA GLU A 17 -9.49 -16.51 -4.26
C GLU A 17 -8.18 -17.06 -3.67
N ASP A 18 -7.19 -16.21 -3.42
CA ASP A 18 -5.90 -16.59 -2.83
C ASP A 18 -5.77 -16.20 -1.34
N GLN A 19 -6.83 -15.65 -0.75
CA GLN A 19 -6.94 -15.52 0.70
C GLN A 19 -6.66 -16.86 1.43
N GLN A 20 -6.09 -16.78 2.63
CA GLN A 20 -5.60 -17.96 3.36
C GLN A 20 -6.51 -18.41 4.51
N THR A 21 -7.56 -17.66 4.86
CA THR A 21 -8.37 -17.94 6.07
C THR A 21 -9.72 -18.61 5.78
N GLY A 22 -10.10 -18.73 4.52
CA GLY A 22 -11.41 -19.13 4.02
C GLY A 22 -12.46 -18.02 3.95
N ILE A 23 -12.13 -16.77 4.30
CA ILE A 23 -13.06 -15.63 4.31
C ILE A 23 -12.93 -14.87 2.99
N ARG A 24 -14.04 -14.67 2.27
CA ARG A 24 -14.02 -13.96 0.97
C ARG A 24 -14.05 -12.44 1.13
N ASP A 25 -14.74 -11.94 2.14
CA ASP A 25 -15.09 -10.51 2.31
C ASP A 25 -13.88 -9.57 2.51
N ALA A 26 -12.66 -10.11 2.55
CA ALA A 26 -11.40 -9.38 2.67
C ALA A 26 -10.29 -9.97 1.78
N ASP A 27 -10.67 -10.80 0.80
CA ASP A 27 -9.83 -11.17 -0.35
C ASP A 27 -9.60 -9.89 -1.16
N ILE A 28 -8.34 -9.57 -1.43
CA ILE A 28 -7.97 -8.46 -2.29
C ILE A 28 -8.28 -8.91 -3.72
N VAL A 29 -8.73 -7.98 -4.54
CA VAL A 29 -9.03 -8.30 -5.94
C VAL A 29 -8.55 -7.20 -6.85
N GLY A 30 -7.88 -7.60 -7.93
CA GLY A 30 -7.46 -6.68 -8.97
C GLY A 30 -7.12 -7.39 -10.27
N ASP A 31 -7.23 -6.69 -11.39
CA ASP A 31 -6.74 -7.14 -12.69
C ASP A 31 -6.13 -5.99 -13.50
N ALA A 32 -5.68 -6.27 -14.72
CA ALA A 32 -5.08 -5.29 -15.63
C ALA A 32 -5.96 -4.05 -15.95
N ASN A 33 -7.28 -4.15 -15.79
CA ASN A 33 -8.24 -3.08 -16.06
C ASN A 33 -8.95 -2.56 -14.81
N ASN A 34 -8.84 -3.29 -13.70
CA ASN A 34 -9.53 -3.03 -12.44
C ASN A 34 -8.49 -3.13 -11.30
N PRO A 35 -7.68 -2.10 -11.06
CA PRO A 35 -6.60 -2.19 -10.07
C PRO A 35 -7.06 -2.47 -8.65
N SER A 36 -6.23 -3.19 -7.88
CA SER A 36 -6.51 -3.48 -6.48
C SER A 36 -6.20 -2.30 -5.54
N PHE A 37 -5.18 -1.50 -5.83
CA PHE A 37 -4.67 -0.48 -4.90
C PHE A 37 -4.46 0.90 -5.53
N TYR A 38 -4.81 1.93 -4.75
CA TYR A 38 -4.74 3.32 -5.13
C TYR A 38 -4.26 4.20 -3.98
N THR A 39 -3.58 5.29 -4.34
CA THR A 39 -3.24 6.38 -3.41
C THR A 39 -3.83 7.71 -3.88
N ALA A 40 -4.00 8.64 -2.97
CA ALA A 40 -4.38 10.02 -3.28
C ALA A 40 -3.62 10.97 -2.38
N PHE A 41 -3.32 12.16 -2.88
CA PHE A 41 -2.75 13.23 -2.09
C PHE A 41 -3.51 14.53 -2.32
N ASP A 42 -3.68 15.28 -1.24
CA ASP A 42 -4.19 16.65 -1.20
C ASP A 42 -3.12 17.49 -0.48
N ASP A 43 -2.55 18.48 -1.17
CA ASP A 43 -1.44 19.32 -0.68
C ASP A 43 -1.92 20.52 0.16
N ALA A 44 -3.22 20.57 0.49
CA ALA A 44 -3.86 21.65 1.22
C ALA A 44 -3.69 23.05 0.59
N ASP A 45 -3.22 23.14 -0.67
CA ASP A 45 -2.96 24.37 -1.42
C ASP A 45 -2.14 25.44 -0.64
N THR A 46 -1.30 25.04 0.33
CA THR A 46 -0.56 25.98 1.18
C THR A 46 0.90 26.11 0.70
N PRO A 47 1.29 27.25 0.08
CA PRO A 47 2.61 27.36 -0.53
C PRO A 47 3.75 27.19 0.48
N LEU A 48 4.71 26.31 0.14
CA LEU A 48 5.93 26.04 0.89
C LEU A 48 5.72 25.33 2.24
N VAL A 49 4.51 24.84 2.53
CA VAL A 49 4.27 23.91 3.62
C VAL A 49 4.16 22.52 3.00
N LEU A 50 5.05 21.62 3.40
CA LEU A 50 5.24 20.31 2.73
C LEU A 50 4.71 19.14 3.60
N THR A 51 3.95 19.45 4.65
CA THR A 51 3.52 18.47 5.67
C THR A 51 2.07 18.59 6.09
N ASP A 52 1.34 19.62 5.64
CA ASP A 52 -0.07 19.84 5.97
C ASP A 52 -1.04 19.14 5.02
N GLY A 53 -0.51 18.39 4.05
CA GLY A 53 -1.29 17.57 3.15
C GLY A 53 -1.98 16.38 3.82
N THR A 54 -2.82 15.70 3.05
CA THR A 54 -3.54 14.49 3.44
C THR A 54 -3.23 13.36 2.47
N LEU A 55 -2.77 12.23 3.00
CA LEU A 55 -2.50 11.00 2.25
C LEU A 55 -3.70 10.06 2.34
N GLY A 56 -4.21 9.62 1.20
CA GLY A 56 -5.32 8.69 1.08
C GLY A 56 -4.86 7.34 0.52
N PHE A 57 -5.43 6.27 1.05
CA PHE A 57 -5.23 4.89 0.61
C PHE A 57 -6.57 4.27 0.28
N ARG A 58 -6.61 3.46 -0.78
CA ARG A 58 -7.81 2.73 -1.18
C ARG A 58 -7.45 1.36 -1.70
N LEU A 59 -8.11 0.35 -1.16
CA LEU A 59 -7.98 -1.05 -1.55
C LEU A 59 -9.33 -1.58 -2.05
N ARG A 60 -9.29 -2.40 -3.10
CA ARG A 60 -10.44 -3.15 -3.60
C ARG A 60 -10.45 -4.55 -2.96
N VAL A 61 -11.59 -4.94 -2.42
CA VAL A 61 -11.80 -6.27 -1.80
C VAL A 61 -13.04 -6.94 -2.38
N ALA A 62 -13.04 -8.28 -2.39
CA ALA A 62 -14.17 -9.07 -2.83
C ALA A 62 -15.32 -8.96 -1.83
N GLY A 63 -16.48 -8.48 -2.29
CA GLY A 63 -17.74 -8.53 -1.55
C GLY A 63 -17.80 -7.74 -0.23
N ASP A 64 -18.91 -7.94 0.49
CA ASP A 64 -19.08 -7.52 1.87
C ASP A 64 -19.61 -8.67 2.73
N LYS A 65 -19.46 -8.51 4.05
CA LYS A 65 -20.18 -9.33 5.01
C LYS A 65 -21.64 -8.89 5.10
N ASN A 66 -22.50 -9.78 5.60
CA ASN A 66 -23.85 -9.42 6.03
C ASN A 66 -23.97 -9.39 7.57
N PRO A 67 -24.30 -8.26 8.21
CA PRO A 67 -24.65 -6.95 7.63
C PRO A 67 -23.44 -6.18 7.09
N SER A 68 -23.68 -5.37 6.04
CA SER A 68 -22.64 -4.64 5.29
C SER A 68 -21.62 -3.93 6.17
N GLY A 69 -20.35 -4.12 5.86
CA GLY A 69 -19.21 -3.46 6.50
C GLY A 69 -17.92 -4.26 6.33
N PHE A 70 -16.79 -3.59 6.55
CA PHE A 70 -15.46 -4.19 6.56
C PHE A 70 -15.11 -4.63 7.99
N GLU A 71 -14.89 -5.93 8.22
CA GLU A 71 -14.57 -6.52 9.55
C GLU A 71 -13.12 -7.02 9.64
N SER A 72 -12.29 -6.60 8.70
CA SER A 72 -10.87 -6.93 8.64
C SER A 72 -10.04 -5.67 8.84
N ALA A 73 -8.74 -5.82 8.96
CA ALA A 73 -7.82 -4.69 8.86
C ALA A 73 -7.22 -4.63 7.46
N PHE A 74 -7.23 -3.44 6.87
CA PHE A 74 -6.50 -3.08 5.67
C PHE A 74 -5.19 -2.42 6.11
N TRP A 75 -4.08 -3.09 5.83
CA TRP A 75 -2.73 -2.65 6.13
C TRP A 75 -2.02 -2.12 4.88
N VAL A 76 -1.32 -1.00 5.05
CA VAL A 76 -0.32 -0.48 4.13
C VAL A 76 1.01 -0.44 4.89
N GLY A 77 1.87 -1.43 4.65
CA GLY A 77 3.26 -1.40 5.08
C GLY A 77 4.04 -0.39 4.25
N ILE A 78 4.79 0.48 4.92
CA ILE A 78 5.54 1.58 4.32
C ILE A 78 7.03 1.30 4.52
N ASP A 79 7.77 1.21 3.43
CA ASP A 79 9.23 1.33 3.40
C ASP A 79 9.56 2.78 3.01
N ALA A 80 10.03 3.55 4.00
CA ALA A 80 10.26 4.99 3.87
C ALA A 80 11.71 5.30 3.48
N ASN A 81 12.66 4.43 3.79
CA ASN A 81 14.09 4.63 3.47
C ASN A 81 14.54 3.83 2.24
N LEU A 82 13.65 3.03 1.65
CA LEU A 82 13.85 2.19 0.48
C LEU A 82 14.95 1.13 0.71
N ASP A 83 15.00 0.55 1.91
CA ASP A 83 15.97 -0.50 2.26
C ASP A 83 15.44 -1.93 2.10
N GLY A 84 14.18 -2.07 1.66
CA GLY A 84 13.52 -3.34 1.45
C GLY A 84 12.88 -3.94 2.70
N ALA A 85 12.83 -3.18 3.81
CA ALA A 85 12.11 -3.53 5.02
C ALA A 85 10.91 -2.60 5.26
N ILE A 86 9.82 -3.14 5.80
CA ILE A 86 8.70 -2.32 6.23
C ILE A 86 9.07 -1.61 7.55
N ASP A 87 9.05 -0.27 7.52
CA ASP A 87 9.41 0.60 8.64
C ASP A 87 8.23 0.85 9.60
N LEU A 88 7.04 1.01 9.02
CA LEU A 88 5.79 1.28 9.74
C LEU A 88 4.58 0.88 8.91
N PHE A 89 3.41 0.98 9.51
CA PHE A 89 2.14 0.65 8.87
C PHE A 89 1.15 1.80 8.96
N ALA A 90 0.42 2.07 7.88
CA ALA A 90 -0.86 2.78 7.92
C ALA A 90 -1.99 1.76 7.84
N ALA A 91 -3.11 1.97 8.54
CA ALA A 91 -4.24 1.05 8.45
C ALA A 91 -5.60 1.65 8.75
N ALA A 92 -6.61 0.98 8.20
CA ALA A 92 -7.98 0.99 8.69
C ALA A 92 -8.33 -0.37 9.30
N ILE A 93 -8.72 -0.40 10.58
CA ILE A 93 -9.02 -1.62 11.33
C ILE A 93 -10.54 -1.70 11.54
N GLU A 94 -11.17 -2.75 11.01
CA GLU A 94 -12.59 -3.11 11.20
C GLU A 94 -13.59 -1.97 10.91
N GLY A 95 -13.18 -0.99 10.11
CA GLY A 95 -13.93 0.24 9.88
C GLY A 95 -14.19 1.08 11.13
N SER A 96 -13.47 0.84 12.23
CA SER A 96 -13.60 1.54 13.51
C SER A 96 -12.45 2.51 13.78
N GLU A 97 -11.24 2.19 13.31
CA GLU A 97 -10.02 2.93 13.62
C GLU A 97 -9.20 3.15 12.34
N VAL A 98 -8.56 4.32 12.26
CA VAL A 98 -7.59 4.67 11.22
C VAL A 98 -6.34 5.17 11.92
N GLY A 99 -5.16 4.67 11.53
CA GLY A 99 -3.93 4.99 12.27
C GLY A 99 -2.62 4.65 11.57
N LEU A 100 -1.54 5.03 12.26
CA LEU A 100 -0.15 4.73 11.98
C LEU A 100 0.43 3.89 13.11
N TYR A 101 0.99 2.75 12.77
CA TYR A 101 1.43 1.73 13.71
C TYR A 101 2.90 1.40 13.46
N PRO A 102 3.70 1.19 14.53
CA PRO A 102 5.06 0.70 14.38
C PRO A 102 5.10 -0.66 13.70
N ALA A 103 6.11 -0.88 12.86
CA ALA A 103 6.53 -2.23 12.59
C ALA A 103 7.03 -2.87 13.89
N GLY A 104 6.67 -4.14 14.09
CA GLY A 104 7.04 -4.89 15.28
C GLY A 104 8.52 -5.29 15.29
N SER A 105 8.90 -6.18 16.21
CA SER A 105 10.29 -6.61 16.39
C SER A 105 10.87 -7.50 15.28
N GLY A 106 10.06 -7.84 14.27
CA GLY A 106 10.46 -8.62 13.11
C GLY A 106 11.51 -7.91 12.26
N ALA A 107 12.14 -8.66 11.35
CA ALA A 107 13.03 -8.06 10.36
C ALA A 107 12.24 -7.31 9.28
N ASN A 108 10.96 -7.67 9.08
CA ASN A 108 10.02 -7.02 8.16
C ASN A 108 10.47 -6.94 6.69
N ILE A 109 11.42 -7.81 6.29
CA ILE A 109 11.94 -7.92 4.91
C ILE A 109 11.19 -8.96 4.07
N SER A 110 10.29 -9.75 4.69
CA SER A 110 9.52 -10.80 4.03
C SER A 110 8.23 -11.10 4.81
N PRO A 111 7.22 -11.73 4.18
CA PRO A 111 5.97 -12.07 4.86
C PRO A 111 6.14 -12.78 6.21
N SER A 112 6.99 -13.81 6.25
CA SER A 112 7.21 -14.59 7.48
C SER A 112 8.01 -13.86 8.57
N THR A 113 8.63 -12.73 8.24
CA THR A 113 9.40 -11.93 9.20
C THR A 113 8.74 -10.60 9.55
N THR A 114 7.60 -10.28 8.91
CA THR A 114 6.82 -9.09 9.17
C THR A 114 6.01 -9.24 10.45
N SER A 115 6.03 -8.19 11.27
CA SER A 115 5.25 -8.08 12.49
C SER A 115 4.75 -6.66 12.70
N ILE A 116 3.67 -6.49 13.46
CA ILE A 116 3.01 -5.20 13.70
C ILE A 116 2.86 -5.00 15.20
N ASP A 117 3.20 -3.81 15.70
CA ASP A 117 2.86 -3.39 17.07
C ASP A 117 1.59 -2.54 17.07
N SER A 118 0.43 -3.20 16.97
CA SER A 118 -0.87 -2.54 17.00
C SER A 118 -1.25 -1.96 18.37
N SER A 119 -0.50 -2.29 19.43
CA SER A 119 -0.82 -1.83 20.80
C SER A 119 -0.21 -0.47 21.13
N ASN A 120 0.74 0.01 20.34
CA ASN A 120 1.44 1.28 20.57
C ASN A 120 1.47 2.13 19.29
N PRO A 121 0.32 2.57 18.76
CA PRO A 121 0.27 3.38 17.56
C PRO A 121 1.02 4.72 17.74
N TYR A 122 1.64 5.19 16.66
CA TYR A 122 2.15 6.56 16.58
C TYR A 122 1.00 7.57 16.55
N TYR A 123 -0.07 7.20 15.85
CA TYR A 123 -1.27 8.00 15.67
C TYR A 123 -2.46 7.07 15.45
N GLU A 124 -3.58 7.35 16.10
CA GLU A 124 -4.82 6.58 15.90
C GLU A 124 -6.02 7.47 16.18
N VAL A 125 -7.03 7.37 15.32
CA VAL A 125 -8.30 8.08 15.48
C VAL A 125 -9.45 7.16 15.10
N SER A 126 -10.63 7.44 15.64
CA SER A 126 -11.85 6.76 15.22
C SER A 126 -12.13 7.02 13.73
N ALA A 127 -12.56 5.97 13.04
CA ALA A 127 -13.08 6.06 11.69
C ALA A 127 -14.39 6.88 11.68
N THR A 128 -14.46 7.80 10.73
CA THR A 128 -15.61 8.67 10.46
C THR A 128 -15.77 8.79 8.96
N SER A 129 -16.91 9.30 8.50
CA SER A 129 -17.12 9.57 7.07
C SER A 129 -16.16 10.62 6.47
N ALA A 130 -15.31 11.26 7.28
CA ALA A 130 -14.31 12.23 6.82
C ALA A 130 -12.94 11.58 6.50
N ASN A 131 -12.61 10.46 7.13
CA ASN A 131 -11.30 9.79 7.02
C ASN A 131 -11.41 8.30 6.69
N TYR A 132 -12.62 7.75 6.55
CA TYR A 132 -12.87 6.36 6.22
C TYR A 132 -14.15 6.24 5.38
N ASP A 133 -14.12 5.32 4.42
CA ASP A 133 -15.25 5.01 3.55
C ASP A 133 -15.20 3.55 3.10
N PHE A 134 -16.36 2.88 3.15
CA PHE A 134 -16.55 1.53 2.64
C PHE A 134 -17.80 1.52 1.77
N GLN A 135 -17.60 1.37 0.46
CA GLN A 135 -18.70 1.47 -0.52
C GLN A 135 -18.49 0.52 -1.69
N SER A 136 -19.61 0.08 -2.26
CA SER A 136 -19.60 -0.82 -3.41
C SER A 136 -18.98 -0.14 -4.63
N VAL A 137 -18.13 -0.88 -5.32
CA VAL A 137 -17.50 -0.43 -6.56
C VAL A 137 -18.59 -0.15 -7.60
N ASN A 138 -18.52 1.03 -8.22
CA ASN A 138 -19.46 1.42 -9.26
C ASN A 138 -18.85 2.49 -10.17
N THR A 139 -19.48 2.73 -11.32
CA THR A 139 -18.98 3.66 -12.34
C THR A 139 -18.93 5.14 -11.91
N THR A 140 -19.51 5.51 -10.76
CA THR A 140 -19.41 6.88 -10.23
C THR A 140 -18.06 7.10 -9.54
N ILE A 141 -17.57 6.09 -8.81
CA ILE A 141 -16.36 6.17 -7.98
C ILE A 141 -15.14 5.53 -8.64
N ASP A 142 -15.37 4.69 -9.65
CA ASP A 142 -14.39 4.18 -10.61
C ASP A 142 -14.98 4.26 -12.03
N PRO A 143 -14.81 5.40 -12.73
CA PRO A 143 -15.35 5.58 -14.09
C PRO A 143 -14.73 4.65 -15.14
N THR A 144 -13.59 4.01 -14.81
CA THR A 144 -12.89 3.05 -15.68
C THR A 144 -13.32 1.61 -15.47
N LEU A 145 -14.20 1.36 -14.50
CA LEU A 145 -14.70 0.04 -14.12
C LEU A 145 -15.17 -0.77 -15.33
N THR A 146 -14.61 -1.97 -15.47
CA THR A 146 -15.00 -2.92 -16.53
C THR A 146 -15.66 -4.18 -15.97
N ASN A 147 -15.36 -4.52 -14.72
CA ASN A 147 -15.98 -5.62 -13.98
C ASN A 147 -16.12 -5.19 -12.51
N ASP A 148 -17.28 -5.37 -11.91
CA ASP A 148 -17.59 -5.04 -10.51
C ASP A 148 -17.58 -6.26 -9.58
N ASN A 149 -17.28 -7.45 -10.10
CA ASN A 149 -17.16 -8.71 -9.34
C ASN A 149 -15.98 -9.51 -9.92
N LEU A 150 -14.79 -9.31 -9.35
CA LEU A 150 -13.55 -9.92 -9.84
C LEU A 150 -13.30 -11.34 -9.33
N ASP A 151 -13.83 -11.70 -8.16
CA ASP A 151 -13.71 -13.06 -7.61
C ASP A 151 -14.68 -14.06 -8.27
N GLY A 152 -15.63 -13.57 -9.08
CA GLY A 152 -16.63 -14.39 -9.75
C GLY A 152 -17.58 -15.07 -8.76
N GLY A 153 -17.69 -14.55 -7.53
CA GLY A 153 -18.52 -15.10 -6.47
C GLY A 153 -19.95 -15.30 -6.96
N SER A 154 -20.46 -16.54 -6.85
CA SER A 154 -21.86 -16.86 -7.15
C SER A 154 -22.49 -17.68 -6.03
N GLY A 155 -23.31 -17.01 -5.20
CA GLY A 155 -24.22 -17.61 -4.24
C GLY A 155 -23.82 -17.48 -2.76
N GLY A 156 -24.65 -16.77 -1.98
CA GLY A 156 -24.79 -16.95 -0.52
C GLY A 156 -24.49 -15.77 0.39
N GLY A 157 -25.27 -14.67 0.30
CA GLY A 157 -25.25 -13.54 1.26
C GLY A 157 -24.32 -12.40 0.84
N GLY A 158 -24.78 -11.15 0.96
CA GLY A 158 -24.08 -9.96 0.44
C GLY A 158 -24.33 -9.72 -1.06
N ASP A 159 -24.18 -8.46 -1.50
CA ASP A 159 -24.02 -8.15 -2.92
C ASP A 159 -22.67 -8.70 -3.36
N HIS A 160 -22.58 -9.39 -4.51
CA HIS A 160 -21.31 -9.97 -4.99
C HIS A 160 -20.44 -8.91 -5.68
N THR A 161 -20.82 -7.65 -5.54
CA THR A 161 -20.09 -6.49 -5.99
C THR A 161 -18.88 -6.31 -5.08
N ASP A 162 -17.71 -6.10 -5.66
CA ASP A 162 -16.50 -5.73 -4.94
C ASP A 162 -16.70 -4.40 -4.22
N TYR A 163 -15.93 -4.16 -3.16
CA TYR A 163 -15.99 -2.93 -2.40
C TYR A 163 -14.64 -2.22 -2.40
N PHE A 164 -14.69 -0.89 -2.31
CA PHE A 164 -13.53 -0.10 -1.92
C PHE A 164 -13.54 0.14 -0.43
N VAL A 165 -12.45 -0.20 0.24
CA VAL A 165 -12.09 0.30 1.56
C VAL A 165 -11.14 1.48 1.35
N SER A 166 -11.52 2.68 1.76
CA SER A 166 -10.68 3.88 1.66
C SER A 166 -10.48 4.50 3.03
N PHE A 167 -9.27 4.99 3.30
CA PHE A 167 -9.01 5.82 4.47
C PHE A 167 -7.98 6.91 4.16
N SER A 168 -7.89 7.91 5.03
CA SER A 168 -6.91 8.98 4.92
C SER A 168 -6.26 9.35 6.26
N LEU A 169 -5.04 9.86 6.17
CA LEU A 169 -4.21 10.28 7.29
C LEU A 169 -3.59 11.65 6.99
N PRO A 170 -3.45 12.53 8.00
CA PRO A 170 -2.67 13.76 7.85
C PRO A 170 -1.18 13.42 7.61
N LEU A 171 -0.57 14.04 6.60
CA LEU A 171 0.85 13.82 6.27
C LEU A 171 1.77 14.18 7.44
N ILE A 172 1.41 15.18 8.25
CA ILE A 172 2.19 15.59 9.41
C ILE A 172 2.37 14.46 10.44
N GLU A 173 1.36 13.58 10.59
CA GLU A 173 1.43 12.45 11.51
C GLU A 173 2.37 11.37 10.96
N LEU A 174 2.34 11.13 9.64
CA LEU A 174 3.29 10.25 8.96
C LEU A 174 4.72 10.79 9.07
N ALA A 175 4.92 12.09 8.81
CA ALA A 175 6.21 12.74 8.94
C ALA A 175 6.76 12.63 10.36
N THR A 176 5.93 12.87 11.36
CA THR A 176 6.31 12.72 12.78
C THR A 176 6.70 11.28 13.11
N ALA A 177 5.93 10.29 12.63
CA ALA A 177 6.23 8.88 12.83
C ALA A 177 7.58 8.49 12.19
N VAL A 178 7.79 8.83 10.91
CA VAL A 178 9.03 8.51 10.18
C VAL A 178 10.24 9.21 10.79
N ASP A 179 10.15 10.49 11.12
CA ASP A 179 11.24 11.23 11.77
C ASP A 179 11.62 10.61 13.13
N SER A 180 10.64 10.05 13.85
CA SER A 180 10.88 9.39 15.14
C SER A 180 11.69 8.09 15.01
N LEU A 181 11.64 7.43 13.85
CA LEU A 181 12.37 6.19 13.58
C LEU A 181 13.87 6.43 13.35
N ASN A 182 14.28 7.66 13.02
CA ASN A 182 15.67 8.02 12.72
C ASN A 182 16.31 7.12 11.63
N LEU A 183 15.54 6.84 10.57
CA LEU A 183 15.95 5.93 9.51
C LEU A 183 17.18 6.45 8.74
N PRO A 184 18.15 5.59 8.40
CA PRO A 184 19.30 6.00 7.60
C PRO A 184 18.88 6.57 6.24
N GLY A 185 19.50 7.67 5.82
CA GLY A 185 19.26 8.25 4.49
C GLY A 185 18.03 9.16 4.40
N ILE A 186 17.15 9.14 5.41
CA ILE A 186 16.05 10.10 5.54
C ILE A 186 16.49 11.25 6.46
N GLY A 187 16.27 12.49 6.01
CA GLY A 187 16.43 13.69 6.81
C GLY A 187 15.14 14.00 7.57
N SER A 188 14.57 15.18 7.32
CA SER A 188 13.18 15.47 7.67
C SER A 188 12.26 14.91 6.59
N PHE A 189 11.20 14.22 7.01
CA PHE A 189 10.20 13.67 6.11
C PHE A 189 9.14 14.72 5.72
N ASP A 190 8.79 14.77 4.44
CA ASP A 190 7.77 15.64 3.85
C ASP A 190 7.15 15.02 2.57
N GLU A 191 6.27 15.75 1.90
CA GLU A 191 5.54 15.27 0.70
C GLU A 191 6.43 14.89 -0.51
N THR A 192 7.70 15.29 -0.49
CA THR A 192 8.66 15.04 -1.57
C THR A 192 9.46 13.76 -1.37
N ASN A 193 9.41 13.16 -0.18
CA ASN A 193 10.09 11.91 0.11
C ASN A 193 9.48 10.75 -0.69
N ALA A 194 10.35 9.86 -1.14
CA ALA A 194 9.98 8.62 -1.80
C ALA A 194 9.54 7.57 -0.78
N LEU A 195 8.55 6.77 -1.15
CA LEU A 195 7.94 5.70 -0.38
C LEU A 195 7.72 4.49 -1.27
N GLN A 196 7.71 3.31 -0.64
CA GLN A 196 7.27 2.07 -1.25
C GLN A 196 6.28 1.37 -0.33
N TYR A 197 5.30 0.68 -0.91
CA TYR A 197 4.19 0.10 -0.18
C TYR A 197 4.11 -1.42 -0.34
N VAL A 198 3.73 -2.10 0.74
CA VAL A 198 3.15 -3.45 0.71
C VAL A 198 1.71 -3.31 1.20
N THR A 199 0.73 -3.86 0.51
CA THR A 199 -0.65 -3.86 1.01
C THR A 199 -1.16 -5.26 1.29
N ALA A 200 -1.93 -5.39 2.36
CA ALA A 200 -2.42 -6.67 2.83
C ALA A 200 -3.71 -6.48 3.62
N THR A 201 -4.51 -7.54 3.70
CA THR A 201 -5.63 -7.62 4.63
C THR A 201 -5.30 -8.59 5.76
N SER A 202 -6.07 -8.49 6.85
CA SER A 202 -5.93 -9.41 7.98
C SER A 202 -7.22 -9.56 8.79
N ASN A 203 -7.41 -10.72 9.39
CA ASN A 203 -8.50 -10.97 10.34
C ASN A 203 -8.16 -10.56 11.77
N ASN A 204 -6.89 -10.23 12.05
CA ASN A 204 -6.45 -9.75 13.35
C ASN A 204 -5.48 -8.59 13.14
N ALA A 205 -5.54 -7.59 14.01
CA ALA A 205 -4.75 -6.36 13.87
C ALA A 205 -3.22 -6.51 14.01
N ASN A 206 -2.68 -7.72 14.13
CA ASN A 206 -1.30 -7.96 14.56
C ASN A 206 -0.47 -8.77 13.55
N SER A 207 -1.05 -9.13 12.40
CA SER A 207 -0.44 -10.03 11.42
C SER A 207 -1.02 -9.82 10.03
N LEU A 208 -0.22 -9.99 8.97
CA LEU A 208 -0.70 -10.02 7.59
C LEU A 208 -1.12 -11.45 7.24
N ASN A 209 -2.34 -11.83 7.61
CA ASN A 209 -2.76 -13.25 7.62
C ASN A 209 -3.99 -13.58 6.78
N GLN A 210 -4.59 -12.60 6.12
CA GLN A 210 -5.72 -12.84 5.25
C GLN A 210 -5.24 -12.93 3.81
N ASP A 211 -4.69 -11.84 3.30
CA ASP A 211 -4.26 -11.74 1.92
C ASP A 211 -3.13 -10.71 1.73
N LEU A 212 -2.27 -10.93 0.73
CA LEU A 212 -1.11 -10.12 0.38
C LEU A 212 -1.21 -9.67 -1.08
N ASN A 213 -1.49 -8.38 -1.28
CA ASN A 213 -1.70 -7.84 -2.62
C ASN A 213 -0.51 -8.08 -3.56
N GLY A 214 -0.78 -8.58 -4.75
CA GLY A 214 0.18 -8.90 -5.79
C GLY A 214 0.94 -10.21 -5.56
N ILE A 215 0.69 -10.94 -4.47
CA ILE A 215 1.38 -12.19 -4.14
C ILE A 215 0.36 -13.31 -3.98
N ASN A 216 0.41 -14.32 -4.85
CA ASN A 216 -0.41 -15.52 -4.71
C ASN A 216 -0.04 -16.31 -3.43
N GLY A 217 -0.77 -16.07 -2.35
CA GLY A 217 -0.51 -16.63 -1.03
C GLY A 217 0.78 -16.11 -0.38
N GLY A 218 1.69 -16.99 0.04
CA GLY A 218 3.04 -16.57 0.46
C GLY A 218 3.19 -15.95 1.86
N GLN A 219 2.17 -15.95 2.72
CA GLN A 219 2.23 -15.38 4.09
C GLN A 219 3.33 -15.97 4.98
N SER A 220 3.73 -17.22 4.71
CA SER A 220 4.84 -17.90 5.42
C SER A 220 6.15 -17.91 4.63
N SER A 221 6.22 -17.16 3.52
CA SER A 221 7.40 -17.07 2.68
C SER A 221 8.53 -16.33 3.39
N SER A 222 9.73 -16.89 3.29
CA SER A 222 10.97 -16.22 3.68
C SER A 222 11.64 -15.46 2.53
N THR A 223 11.10 -15.56 1.31
CA THR A 223 11.53 -14.75 0.16
C THR A 223 11.24 -13.29 0.45
N SER A 224 12.15 -12.39 0.09
CA SER A 224 11.98 -10.97 0.39
C SER A 224 10.75 -10.39 -0.30
N TRP A 225 10.20 -9.30 0.25
CA TRP A 225 9.12 -8.57 -0.39
C TRP A 225 9.48 -8.13 -1.81
N GLU A 226 10.72 -7.67 -2.02
CA GLU A 226 11.25 -7.29 -3.33
C GLU A 226 11.27 -8.48 -4.31
N ASP A 227 11.80 -9.64 -3.90
CA ASP A 227 11.89 -10.83 -4.76
C ASP A 227 10.51 -11.47 -5.03
N LEU A 228 9.54 -11.26 -4.14
CA LEU A 228 8.14 -11.62 -4.35
C LEU A 228 7.41 -10.64 -5.27
N GLY A 229 7.99 -9.45 -5.52
CA GLY A 229 7.31 -8.35 -6.19
C GLY A 229 6.15 -7.77 -5.38
N GLY A 230 6.16 -7.99 -4.05
CA GLY A 230 5.13 -7.51 -3.12
C GLY A 230 5.25 -6.04 -2.75
N PHE A 231 6.35 -5.40 -3.15
CA PHE A 231 6.48 -3.96 -3.06
C PHE A 231 5.91 -3.27 -4.30
N SER A 232 5.27 -2.12 -4.07
CA SER A 232 4.82 -1.23 -5.13
C SER A 232 5.98 -0.63 -5.92
N GLU A 233 5.67 0.07 -7.01
CA GLU A 233 6.58 1.08 -7.55
C GLU A 233 6.91 2.15 -6.49
N ILE A 234 8.03 2.84 -6.68
CA ILE A 234 8.44 3.92 -5.78
C ILE A 234 7.64 5.18 -6.12
N LEU A 235 6.90 5.68 -5.14
CA LEU A 235 6.05 6.86 -5.25
C LEU A 235 6.56 7.94 -4.30
N SER A 236 6.52 9.22 -4.69
CA SER A 236 6.63 10.28 -3.68
C SER A 236 5.36 10.28 -2.82
N ALA A 237 5.44 10.83 -1.61
CA ALA A 237 4.27 10.92 -0.73
C ALA A 237 3.09 11.68 -1.37
N ASN A 238 3.34 12.56 -2.34
CA ASN A 238 2.29 13.16 -3.18
C ASN A 238 1.65 12.21 -4.22
N GLY A 239 2.00 10.92 -4.23
CA GLY A 239 1.43 9.87 -5.07
C GLY A 239 1.94 9.84 -6.51
N LEU A 240 3.04 10.53 -6.82
CA LEU A 240 3.64 10.53 -8.15
C LEU A 240 4.80 9.52 -8.24
N PRO A 241 4.91 8.74 -9.32
CA PRO A 241 6.07 7.88 -9.54
C PRO A 241 7.38 8.67 -9.50
N VAL A 242 8.32 8.21 -8.68
CA VAL A 242 9.68 8.77 -8.65
C VAL A 242 10.48 8.11 -9.77
N PRO A 243 10.98 8.87 -10.77
CA PRO A 243 11.75 8.28 -11.85
C PRO A 243 12.99 7.58 -11.29
N GLU A 244 13.15 6.29 -11.60
CA GLU A 244 14.40 5.61 -11.27
C GLU A 244 15.59 6.37 -11.90
N PRO A 245 16.70 6.56 -11.16
CA PRO A 245 17.87 7.24 -11.72
C PRO A 245 18.37 6.44 -12.93
N SER A 246 18.15 7.00 -14.12
CA SER A 246 18.43 6.33 -15.38
C SER A 246 19.86 5.75 -15.41
N SER A 247 19.97 4.43 -15.51
CA SER A 247 21.24 3.68 -15.57
C SER A 247 22.06 4.03 -16.83
N TRP A 248 21.52 4.87 -17.71
CA TRP A 248 22.17 5.42 -18.90
C TRP A 248 23.32 6.39 -18.58
N VAL A 249 23.30 7.07 -17.44
CA VAL A 249 24.36 8.03 -17.08
C VAL A 249 25.69 7.30 -16.81
N PHE A 250 25.66 6.11 -16.18
CA PHE A 250 26.88 5.34 -15.91
C PHE A 250 27.51 4.69 -17.15
N SER A 251 26.69 4.31 -18.14
CA SER A 251 27.20 3.75 -19.41
C SER A 251 27.94 4.80 -20.26
N SER A 252 27.54 6.07 -20.16
CA SER A 252 28.19 7.16 -20.92
C SER A 252 29.58 7.52 -20.38
N LEU A 253 29.81 7.39 -19.07
CA LEU A 253 31.09 7.71 -18.44
C LEU A 253 32.14 6.60 -18.65
N ALA A 254 31.72 5.33 -18.66
CA ALA A 254 32.60 4.21 -18.98
C ALA A 254 33.09 4.25 -20.44
N GLY A 255 32.24 4.66 -21.39
CA GLY A 255 32.61 4.84 -22.79
C GLY A 255 33.69 5.92 -23.01
N LEU A 256 33.65 7.01 -22.24
CA LEU A 256 34.64 8.09 -22.31
C LEU A 256 36.02 7.69 -21.75
N ILE A 257 36.07 6.80 -20.76
CA ILE A 257 37.33 6.29 -20.21
C ILE A 257 37.98 5.28 -21.17
N MET A 258 37.20 4.41 -21.82
CA MET A 258 37.75 3.45 -22.79
C MET A 258 38.25 4.10 -24.09
N LEU A 259 37.69 5.24 -24.51
CA LEU A 259 38.18 5.99 -25.66
C LEU A 259 39.52 6.71 -25.38
N ARG A 260 39.85 6.96 -24.11
CA ARG A 260 41.13 7.57 -23.71
C ARG A 260 42.29 6.58 -23.62
N HIS A 261 42.00 5.28 -23.44
CA HIS A 261 43.03 4.24 -23.37
C HIS A 261 43.44 3.64 -24.73
N ARG A 262 42.68 3.87 -25.81
CA ARG A 262 43.03 3.40 -27.16
C ARG A 262 43.99 4.32 -27.94
N ARG A 263 44.51 5.39 -27.32
CA ARG A 263 45.54 6.26 -27.91
C ARG A 263 46.82 6.25 -27.07
N ARG A 264 47.52 5.11 -27.02
CA ARG A 264 48.96 5.00 -26.76
C ARG A 264 49.53 3.83 -27.52
#